data_AF-A0A1X7S9J3-F1
#
_entry.id   AF-A0A1X7S9J3-F1
#
_cell.length_a   1.000
_cell.length_b   1.000
_cell.length_c   1.000
_cell.angle_alpha   90.00
_cell.angle_beta   90.00
_cell.angle_gamma   90.00
#
_symmetry.space_group_name_H-M   'P 1'
#
loop_
_entity.id
_entity.type
_entity.pdbx_description
1 polymer ?
#
loop_
_entity_poly.entity_id
_entity_poly.type
_entity_poly.pdbx_seq_one_letter_code
_entity_poly.pdbx_strand_id
1 'polypeptide(L)'
;MAGNQALQVNDYRVSGEPNPPDIGITVRGSDWYWAVCAIMTVATFAFVGLSITKPRQDRIFHYITASVTMVAAIAYFSMAAHLGWTEIDVEFVRSDPRVAGLTREIFYVRYIDWFITTPLLLIDLMLTAAMPWPTTLFVVLVDEVMIITGLVGALVSSSYKWGYFTFGCVALVYIVYVLVWEARKHANGVSSDAGKAFLYCGTLTAFLWTLYPIAWGVAEGGNIIAPDSEAVFYGILDVLAKPVFGALLIWGHRNISPAQLGLTIRDYNGTDAVIHEKRTGVANGNTSNVTHENAAANDYGTSV
;
A
#
# COMPACT_ATOMS: atom_id res chain seq x y z
N MET A 1 -12.12 -14.27 -30.76
CA MET A 1 -12.03 -12.80 -30.72
C MET A 1 -10.70 -12.45 -30.09
N ALA A 2 -9.88 -11.61 -30.73
CA ALA A 2 -8.57 -11.19 -30.20
C ALA A 2 -8.69 -9.74 -29.70
N GLY A 3 -8.21 -9.47 -28.48
CA GLY A 3 -8.26 -8.15 -27.84
C GLY A 3 -8.83 -8.19 -26.43
N ASN A 4 -8.73 -7.08 -25.69
CA ASN A 4 -9.29 -6.94 -24.35
C ASN A 4 -10.82 -7.04 -24.39
N GLN A 5 -11.40 -8.02 -23.67
CA GLN A 5 -12.85 -8.26 -23.60
C GLN A 5 -13.41 -8.02 -22.18
N ALA A 6 -12.66 -7.37 -21.29
CA ALA A 6 -13.04 -7.22 -19.88
C ALA A 6 -14.45 -6.65 -19.70
N LEU A 7 -14.76 -5.55 -20.38
CA LEU A 7 -16.06 -4.91 -20.33
C LEU A 7 -17.18 -5.79 -20.89
N GLN A 8 -16.91 -6.65 -21.87
CA GLN A 8 -17.94 -7.55 -22.42
C GLN A 8 -18.22 -8.75 -21.50
N VAL A 9 -17.20 -9.21 -20.79
CA VAL A 9 -17.30 -10.37 -19.88
C VAL A 9 -17.89 -9.96 -18.54
N ASN A 10 -17.53 -8.77 -18.04
CA ASN A 10 -17.85 -8.29 -16.70
C ASN A 10 -18.76 -7.05 -16.74
N ASP A 11 -19.73 -7.01 -17.65
CA ASP A 11 -20.65 -5.87 -17.84
C ASP A 11 -21.84 -5.82 -16.86
N TYR A 12 -21.88 -6.74 -15.89
CA TYR A 12 -23.04 -6.89 -14.99
C TYR A 12 -22.93 -5.94 -13.81
N ARG A 13 -24.04 -5.26 -13.46
CA ARG A 13 -24.09 -4.44 -12.25
C ARG A 13 -23.91 -5.29 -10.99
N VAL A 14 -23.28 -4.71 -9.97
CA VAL A 14 -23.29 -5.24 -8.59
C VAL A 14 -24.73 -5.35 -8.05
N SER A 15 -25.66 -4.52 -8.55
CA SER A 15 -27.08 -4.48 -8.16
C SER A 15 -27.99 -5.49 -8.90
N GLY A 16 -27.47 -6.25 -9.86
CA GLY A 16 -28.26 -7.25 -10.61
C GLY A 16 -29.19 -6.67 -11.70
N GLU A 17 -29.09 -5.37 -12.01
CA GLU A 17 -29.81 -4.78 -13.15
C GLU A 17 -29.12 -5.04 -14.50
N PRO A 18 -29.89 -5.06 -15.61
CA PRO A 18 -29.42 -5.57 -16.89
C PRO A 18 -28.55 -4.63 -17.74
N ASN A 19 -28.38 -3.35 -17.36
CA ASN A 19 -27.66 -2.36 -18.19
C ASN A 19 -26.42 -1.82 -17.47
N PRO A 20 -25.29 -1.51 -18.14
CA PRO A 20 -24.16 -0.80 -17.53
C PRO A 20 -24.51 0.65 -17.10
N PRO A 21 -23.65 1.33 -16.32
CA PRO A 21 -23.84 2.75 -16.02
C PRO A 21 -23.84 3.59 -17.29
N ASP A 22 -24.57 4.71 -17.29
CA ASP A 22 -24.64 5.60 -18.45
C ASP A 22 -23.25 6.18 -18.82
N ILE A 23 -22.44 6.45 -17.79
CA ILE A 23 -21.12 7.06 -17.89
C ILE A 23 -20.10 6.09 -17.26
N GLY A 24 -19.55 5.19 -18.07
CA GLY A 24 -18.51 4.23 -17.68
C GLY A 24 -17.24 4.36 -18.50
N ILE A 25 -16.20 3.60 -18.12
CA ILE A 25 -15.00 3.46 -18.95
C ILE A 25 -15.30 2.76 -20.27
N THR A 26 -14.41 2.96 -21.24
CA THR A 26 -14.40 2.18 -22.48
C THR A 26 -13.27 1.13 -22.42
N VAL A 27 -13.17 0.33 -23.49
CA VAL A 27 -12.03 -0.59 -23.67
C VAL A 27 -10.68 0.16 -23.57
N ARG A 28 -10.63 1.45 -23.95
CA ARG A 28 -9.40 2.27 -23.83
C ARG A 28 -9.02 2.55 -22.38
N GLY A 29 -9.99 2.85 -21.52
CA GLY A 29 -9.75 3.02 -20.08
C GLY A 29 -9.28 1.71 -19.45
N SER A 30 -9.89 0.59 -19.82
CA SER A 30 -9.47 -0.75 -19.37
C SER A 30 -8.07 -1.13 -19.86
N ASP A 31 -7.72 -0.86 -21.13
CA ASP A 31 -6.37 -1.09 -21.67
C ASP A 31 -5.31 -0.27 -20.91
N TRP A 32 -5.64 0.98 -20.56
CA TRP A 32 -4.77 1.81 -19.73
C TRP A 32 -4.57 1.22 -18.33
N TYR A 33 -5.64 0.75 -17.68
CA TYR A 33 -5.52 0.07 -16.39
C TYR A 33 -4.68 -1.22 -16.47
N TRP A 34 -4.77 -1.99 -17.56
CA TRP A 34 -3.88 -3.14 -17.80
C TRP A 34 -2.42 -2.72 -17.90
N ALA A 35 -2.12 -1.61 -18.58
CA ALA A 35 -0.77 -1.07 -18.66
C ALA A 35 -0.22 -0.67 -17.28
N VAL A 36 -1.03 0.04 -16.48
CA VAL A 36 -0.62 0.41 -15.12
C VAL A 36 -0.46 -0.82 -14.22
N CYS A 37 -1.35 -1.81 -14.32
CA CYS A 37 -1.22 -3.10 -13.63
C CYS A 37 0.13 -3.77 -13.93
N ALA A 38 0.55 -3.80 -15.20
CA ALA A 38 1.83 -4.36 -15.61
C ALA A 38 3.01 -3.58 -15.03
N ILE A 39 2.97 -2.25 -15.05
CA ILE A 39 4.00 -1.38 -14.45
C ILE A 39 4.14 -1.67 -12.94
N MET A 40 3.02 -1.70 -12.21
CA MET A 40 3.01 -1.97 -10.76
C MET A 40 3.54 -3.38 -10.44
N THR A 41 3.17 -4.38 -11.25
CA THR A 41 3.65 -5.76 -11.11
C THR A 41 5.16 -5.85 -11.30
N VAL A 42 5.69 -5.23 -12.36
CA VAL A 42 7.14 -5.21 -12.62
C VAL A 42 7.89 -4.50 -11.50
N ALA A 43 7.38 -3.36 -11.02
CA ALA A 43 7.97 -2.64 -9.90
C ALA A 43 8.00 -3.48 -8.62
N THR A 44 6.92 -4.19 -8.32
CA THR A 44 6.83 -5.11 -7.16
C THR A 44 7.97 -6.12 -7.20
N PHE A 45 8.12 -6.84 -8.32
CA PHE A 45 9.19 -7.84 -8.46
C PHE A 45 10.58 -7.21 -8.44
N ALA A 46 10.76 -6.01 -9.01
CA ALA A 46 12.03 -5.30 -8.96
C ALA A 46 12.42 -4.95 -7.51
N PHE A 47 11.51 -4.40 -6.70
CA PHE A 47 11.78 -4.03 -5.31
C PHE A 47 12.04 -5.25 -4.43
N VAL A 48 11.28 -6.33 -4.60
CA VAL A 48 11.55 -7.60 -3.94
C VAL A 48 12.91 -8.16 -4.35
N GLY A 49 13.23 -8.16 -5.65
CA GLY A 49 14.52 -8.62 -6.18
C GLY A 49 15.70 -7.83 -5.61
N LEU A 50 15.59 -6.50 -5.55
CA LEU A 50 16.60 -5.63 -4.93
C LEU A 50 16.77 -5.94 -3.43
N SER A 51 15.69 -6.28 -2.71
CA SER A 51 15.76 -6.61 -1.28
C SER A 51 16.66 -7.82 -0.98
N ILE A 52 16.77 -8.77 -1.91
CA ILE A 52 17.59 -10.00 -1.75
C ILE A 52 19.07 -9.64 -1.63
N THR A 53 19.50 -8.52 -2.22
CA THR A 53 20.88 -8.02 -2.16
C THR A 53 21.24 -7.40 -0.80
N LYS A 54 20.27 -7.23 0.11
CA LYS A 54 20.46 -6.61 1.42
C LYS A 54 20.33 -7.63 2.56
N PRO A 55 21.04 -7.44 3.69
CA PRO A 55 20.76 -8.18 4.92
C PRO A 55 19.30 -8.01 5.35
N ARG A 56 18.72 -9.00 6.04
CA ARG A 56 17.28 -9.02 6.37
C ARG A 56 16.84 -7.79 7.18
N GLN A 57 17.68 -7.33 8.09
CA GLN A 57 17.47 -6.11 8.89
C GLN A 57 17.40 -4.81 8.08
N ASP A 58 17.88 -4.79 6.83
CA ASP A 58 17.93 -3.59 5.98
C ASP A 58 16.82 -3.55 4.90
N ARG A 59 15.92 -4.54 4.90
CA ARG A 59 14.92 -4.71 3.83
C ARG A 59 13.62 -3.94 4.04
N ILE A 60 13.44 -3.26 5.18
CA ILE A 60 12.16 -2.64 5.55
C ILE A 60 11.57 -1.75 4.45
N PHE A 61 12.34 -0.79 3.93
CA PHE A 61 11.91 0.11 2.85
C PHE A 61 11.60 -0.64 1.54
N HIS A 62 12.34 -1.71 1.24
CA HIS A 62 12.07 -2.52 0.05
C HIS A 62 10.74 -3.26 0.17
N TYR A 63 10.44 -3.80 1.36
CA TYR A 63 9.19 -4.52 1.60
C TYR A 63 7.98 -3.59 1.64
N ILE A 64 8.10 -2.41 2.26
CA ILE A 64 7.01 -1.42 2.27
C ILE A 64 6.71 -0.96 0.84
N THR A 65 7.74 -0.52 0.10
CA THR A 65 7.57 -0.08 -1.29
C THR A 65 7.08 -1.21 -2.22
N ALA A 66 7.56 -2.44 -2.05
CA ALA A 66 7.03 -3.59 -2.78
C ALA A 66 5.56 -3.86 -2.44
N SER A 67 5.16 -3.73 -1.17
CA SER A 67 3.77 -3.91 -0.74
C SER A 67 2.86 -2.85 -1.36
N VAL A 68 3.31 -1.59 -1.43
CA VAL A 68 2.58 -0.49 -2.10
C VAL A 68 2.29 -0.84 -3.56
N THR A 69 3.31 -1.25 -4.30
CA THR A 69 3.13 -1.59 -5.73
C THR A 69 2.38 -2.89 -5.95
N MET A 70 2.48 -3.86 -5.02
CA MET A 70 1.73 -5.12 -5.09
C MET A 70 0.23 -4.90 -4.90
N VAL A 71 -0.17 -4.12 -3.90
CA VAL A 71 -1.58 -3.80 -3.65
C VAL A 71 -2.15 -3.02 -4.84
N ALA A 72 -1.41 -2.02 -5.33
CA ALA A 72 -1.81 -1.28 -6.52
C ALA A 72 -1.96 -2.20 -7.74
N ALA A 73 -1.05 -3.15 -7.98
CA ALA A 73 -1.18 -4.10 -9.09
C ALA A 73 -2.52 -4.87 -9.04
N ILE A 74 -2.94 -5.33 -7.86
CA ILE A 74 -4.20 -6.06 -7.67
C ILE A 74 -5.42 -5.15 -7.90
N ALA A 75 -5.38 -3.91 -7.41
CA ALA A 75 -6.45 -2.95 -7.62
C ALA A 75 -6.57 -2.55 -9.10
N TYR A 76 -5.45 -2.28 -9.77
CA TYR A 76 -5.42 -1.99 -11.20
C TYR A 76 -5.85 -3.20 -12.04
N PHE A 77 -5.53 -4.43 -11.64
CA PHE A 77 -6.10 -5.63 -12.24
C PHE A 77 -7.63 -5.63 -12.13
N SER A 78 -8.17 -5.31 -10.96
CA SER A 78 -9.63 -5.27 -10.74
C SER A 78 -10.29 -4.23 -11.63
N MET A 79 -9.78 -3.00 -11.66
CA MET A 79 -10.30 -1.92 -12.53
C MET A 79 -10.15 -2.27 -14.02
N ALA A 80 -9.01 -2.84 -14.42
CA ALA A 80 -8.77 -3.28 -15.80
C ALA A 80 -9.73 -4.39 -16.22
N ALA A 81 -10.06 -5.30 -15.30
CA ALA A 81 -11.04 -6.35 -15.49
C ALA A 81 -12.50 -5.82 -15.44
N HIS A 82 -12.73 -4.51 -15.27
CA HIS A 82 -14.06 -3.91 -15.10
C HIS A 82 -14.79 -4.48 -13.87
N LEU A 83 -14.05 -4.66 -12.77
CA LEU A 83 -14.54 -5.13 -11.47
C LEU A 83 -14.26 -4.07 -10.40
N GLY A 84 -14.93 -4.17 -9.25
CA GLY A 84 -14.67 -3.29 -8.11
C GLY A 84 -15.20 -1.86 -8.28
N TRP A 85 -16.27 -1.70 -9.04
CA TRP A 85 -16.99 -0.45 -9.26
C TRP A 85 -18.45 -0.54 -8.80
N THR A 86 -19.07 0.63 -8.60
CA THR A 86 -20.52 0.79 -8.39
C THR A 86 -21.02 2.00 -9.18
N GLU A 87 -22.31 2.04 -9.50
CA GLU A 87 -22.94 3.21 -10.10
C GLU A 87 -23.42 4.19 -9.03
N ILE A 88 -23.32 5.49 -9.32
CA ILE A 88 -23.83 6.58 -8.47
C ILE A 88 -24.49 7.64 -9.36
N ASP A 89 -25.64 8.14 -8.93
CA ASP A 89 -26.31 9.25 -9.62
C ASP A 89 -25.44 10.51 -9.61
N VAL A 90 -25.29 11.15 -10.78
CA VAL A 90 -24.52 12.38 -10.91
C VAL A 90 -25.29 13.58 -10.38
N GLU A 91 -24.61 14.44 -9.61
CA GLU A 91 -25.18 15.74 -9.19
C GLU A 91 -25.30 16.69 -10.39
N PHE A 92 -24.30 16.67 -11.27
CA PHE A 92 -24.21 17.55 -12.43
C PHE A 92 -24.39 16.77 -13.73
N VAL A 93 -25.61 16.83 -14.28
CA VAL A 93 -25.91 16.31 -15.61
C VAL A 93 -25.24 17.20 -16.66
N ARG A 94 -24.52 16.57 -17.59
CA ARG A 94 -23.77 17.26 -18.64
C ARG A 94 -24.33 16.95 -20.03
N SER A 95 -24.09 17.86 -20.97
CA SER A 95 -24.45 17.69 -22.39
C SER A 95 -23.31 17.15 -23.27
N ASP A 96 -22.06 17.12 -22.77
CA ASP A 96 -20.96 16.48 -23.49
C ASP A 96 -21.21 14.97 -23.58
N PRO A 97 -21.25 14.36 -24.79
CA PRO A 97 -21.56 12.94 -24.96
C PRO A 97 -20.67 11.98 -24.17
N ARG A 98 -19.45 12.39 -23.77
CA ARG A 98 -18.52 11.53 -23.02
C ARG A 98 -18.83 11.46 -21.52
N VAL A 99 -19.70 12.34 -21.03
CA VAL A 99 -20.13 12.44 -19.62
C VAL A 99 -21.65 12.70 -19.52
N ALA A 100 -22.40 12.39 -20.58
CA ALA A 100 -23.85 12.52 -20.62
C ALA A 100 -24.48 11.25 -20.07
N GLY A 101 -25.40 11.39 -19.12
CA GLY A 101 -26.02 10.28 -18.41
C GLY A 101 -26.51 10.70 -17.04
N LEU A 102 -27.23 9.81 -16.36
CA LEU A 102 -27.71 10.01 -14.99
C LEU A 102 -26.81 9.28 -13.99
N THR A 103 -26.21 8.16 -14.39
CA THR A 103 -25.37 7.33 -13.54
C THR A 103 -23.92 7.33 -14.00
N ARG A 104 -22.99 7.46 -13.05
CA ARG A 104 -21.54 7.38 -13.28
C ARG A 104 -20.95 6.17 -12.58
N GLU A 105 -20.05 5.50 -13.27
CA GLU A 105 -19.19 4.45 -12.72
C GLU A 105 -18.16 5.01 -11.73
N ILE A 106 -18.12 4.44 -10.52
CA ILE A 106 -17.19 4.80 -9.46
C ILE A 106 -16.40 3.55 -9.05
N PHE A 107 -15.10 3.53 -9.33
CA PHE A 107 -14.20 2.45 -8.92
C PHE A 107 -13.83 2.56 -7.43
N TYR A 108 -14.69 2.06 -6.55
CA TYR A 108 -14.42 2.05 -5.11
C TYR A 108 -13.16 1.25 -4.74
N VAL A 109 -12.75 0.27 -5.56
CA VAL A 109 -11.51 -0.50 -5.35
C VAL A 109 -10.26 0.38 -5.36
N ARG A 110 -10.30 1.54 -6.02
CA ARG A 110 -9.23 2.55 -5.98
C ARG A 110 -9.01 3.09 -4.57
N TYR A 111 -10.09 3.33 -3.84
CA TYR A 111 -10.00 3.79 -2.45
C TYR A 111 -9.56 2.67 -1.51
N ILE A 112 -9.84 1.40 -1.83
CA ILE A 112 -9.31 0.25 -1.08
C ILE A 112 -7.79 0.15 -1.29
N ASP A 113 -7.29 0.38 -2.51
CA ASP A 113 -5.85 0.54 -2.77
C ASP A 113 -5.27 1.64 -1.90
N TRP A 114 -5.84 2.84 -1.96
CA TRP A 114 -5.32 3.99 -1.22
C TRP A 114 -5.37 3.79 0.30
N PHE A 115 -6.45 3.22 0.82
CA PHE A 115 -6.58 2.87 2.25
C PHE A 115 -5.41 2.04 2.76
N ILE A 116 -4.79 1.21 1.92
CA ILE A 116 -3.62 0.43 2.29
C ILE A 116 -2.32 1.14 1.91
N THR A 117 -2.27 1.77 0.73
CA THR A 117 -1.01 2.26 0.16
C THR A 117 -0.60 3.64 0.62
N THR A 118 -1.54 4.56 0.90
CA THR A 118 -1.20 5.90 1.39
C THR A 118 -0.62 5.88 2.81
N PRO A 119 -1.10 5.04 3.76
CA PRO A 119 -0.41 4.85 5.03
C PRO A 119 0.99 4.29 4.87
N LEU A 120 1.20 3.32 3.97
CA LEU A 120 2.51 2.73 3.72
C LEU A 120 3.50 3.74 3.15
N LEU A 121 3.06 4.59 2.20
CA LEU A 121 3.88 5.70 1.66
C LEU A 121 4.26 6.70 2.76
N LEU A 122 3.32 7.04 3.65
CA LEU A 122 3.60 7.91 4.80
C LEU A 122 4.55 7.26 5.78
N ILE A 123 4.40 5.96 6.07
CA ILE A 123 5.33 5.23 6.93
C ILE A 123 6.75 5.28 6.35
N ASP A 124 6.93 5.04 5.05
CA ASP A 124 8.25 5.17 4.39
C ASP A 124 8.87 6.56 4.65
N LEU A 125 8.10 7.64 4.49
CA LEU A 125 8.56 9.00 4.74
C LEU A 125 8.83 9.28 6.23
N MET A 126 7.92 8.88 7.12
CA MET A 126 8.06 9.12 8.56
C MET A 126 9.26 8.37 9.14
N LEU A 127 9.51 7.14 8.67
CA LEU A 127 10.69 6.37 9.02
C LEU A 127 11.97 7.04 8.49
N THR A 128 11.97 7.52 7.24
CA THR A 128 13.09 8.28 6.67
C THR A 128 13.43 9.52 7.50
N ALA A 129 12.41 10.20 8.03
CA ALA A 129 12.56 11.36 8.89
C ALA A 129 12.85 11.03 10.37
N ALA A 130 12.89 9.75 10.75
CA ALA A 130 12.95 9.31 12.15
C ALA A 130 11.91 10.01 13.05
N MET A 131 10.69 10.16 12.53
CA MET A 131 9.61 10.81 13.26
C MET A 131 9.19 9.97 14.49
N PRO A 132 8.79 10.63 15.60
CA PRO A 132 8.26 9.91 16.75
C PRO A 132 7.04 9.06 16.38
N TRP A 133 7.00 7.81 16.86
CA TRP A 133 5.91 6.88 16.55
C TRP A 133 4.50 7.41 16.86
N PRO A 134 4.24 8.22 17.91
CA PRO A 134 2.90 8.75 18.14
C PRO A 134 2.48 9.72 17.04
N THR A 135 3.41 10.56 16.55
CA THR A 135 3.17 11.46 15.43
C THR A 135 2.92 10.68 14.15
N THR A 136 3.72 9.63 13.89
CA THR A 136 3.51 8.74 12.74
C THR A 136 2.11 8.12 12.74
N LEU A 137 1.66 7.58 13.88
CA LEU A 137 0.31 6.99 13.98
C LEU A 137 -0.80 8.03 13.79
N PHE A 138 -0.63 9.23 14.33
CA PHE A 138 -1.63 10.29 14.16
C PHE A 138 -1.70 10.75 12.71
N VAL A 139 -0.57 10.90 12.02
CA VAL A 139 -0.53 11.23 10.59
C VAL A 139 -1.19 10.15 9.75
N VAL A 140 -0.94 8.87 10.05
CA VAL A 140 -1.64 7.73 9.42
C VAL A 140 -3.14 7.80 9.68
N LEU A 141 -3.59 8.09 10.91
CA LEU A 141 -5.02 8.24 11.20
C LEU A 141 -5.66 9.38 10.39
N VAL A 142 -4.97 10.51 10.25
CA VAL A 142 -5.47 11.64 9.44
C VAL A 142 -5.52 11.27 7.95
N ASP A 143 -4.57 10.47 7.47
CA ASP A 143 -4.58 9.90 6.12
C ASP A 143 -5.80 8.98 5.90
N GLU A 144 -6.13 8.12 6.87
CA GLU A 144 -7.34 7.31 6.79
C GLU A 144 -8.61 8.16 6.73
N VAL A 145 -8.68 9.24 7.50
CA VAL A 145 -9.80 10.19 7.41
C VAL A 145 -9.89 10.79 6.00
N MET A 146 -8.76 11.15 5.40
CA MET A 146 -8.71 11.66 4.03
C MET A 146 -9.25 10.64 3.02
N ILE A 147 -8.79 9.40 3.06
CA ILE A 147 -9.21 8.36 2.11
C ILE A 147 -10.68 7.97 2.31
N ILE A 148 -11.11 7.73 3.55
CA ILE A 148 -12.49 7.32 3.86
C ILE A 148 -13.47 8.42 3.47
N THR A 149 -13.18 9.69 3.77
CA THR A 149 -14.07 10.80 3.37
C THR A 149 -14.10 10.95 1.85
N GLY A 150 -12.98 10.80 1.15
CA GLY A 150 -12.95 10.76 -0.32
C GLY A 150 -13.83 9.65 -0.91
N LEU A 151 -13.75 8.43 -0.36
CA LEU A 151 -14.59 7.30 -0.77
C LEU A 151 -16.07 7.58 -0.53
N VAL A 152 -16.43 7.96 0.70
CA VAL A 152 -17.83 8.23 1.05
C VAL A 152 -18.38 9.37 0.18
N GLY A 153 -17.59 10.42 -0.06
CA GLY A 153 -17.97 11.50 -0.97
C GLY A 153 -18.25 11.00 -2.40
N ALA A 154 -17.42 10.09 -2.93
CA ALA A 154 -17.61 9.54 -4.27
C ALA A 154 -18.89 8.70 -4.38
N LEU A 155 -19.35 8.13 -3.26
CA LEU A 155 -20.56 7.31 -3.17
C LEU A 155 -21.82 8.09 -2.78
N VAL A 156 -21.73 9.42 -2.64
CA VAL A 156 -22.88 10.29 -2.33
C VAL A 156 -23.35 10.97 -3.61
N SER A 157 -24.63 10.81 -3.95
CA SER A 157 -25.26 11.47 -5.11
C SER A 157 -25.58 12.94 -4.87
N SER A 158 -25.94 13.30 -3.63
CA SER A 158 -26.32 14.67 -3.27
C SER A 158 -25.13 15.61 -3.11
N SER A 159 -25.41 16.92 -2.99
CA SER A 159 -24.40 17.96 -2.74
C SER A 159 -23.65 17.79 -1.41
N TYR A 160 -24.12 16.92 -0.50
CA TYR A 160 -23.39 16.57 0.72
C TYR A 160 -22.01 15.96 0.45
N LYS A 161 -21.74 15.44 -0.77
CA LYS A 161 -20.41 14.97 -1.17
C LYS A 161 -19.31 16.00 -0.98
N TRP A 162 -19.63 17.29 -1.14
CA TRP A 162 -18.69 18.40 -0.98
C TRP A 162 -18.29 18.65 0.48
N GLY A 163 -19.12 18.24 1.44
CA GLY A 163 -18.74 18.22 2.86
C GLY A 163 -17.62 17.21 3.11
N TYR A 164 -17.77 15.98 2.61
CA TYR A 164 -16.73 14.95 2.68
C TYR A 164 -15.46 15.36 1.96
N PHE A 165 -15.58 15.93 0.76
CA PHE A 165 -14.44 16.48 0.01
C PHE A 165 -13.67 17.53 0.83
N THR A 166 -14.38 18.42 1.52
CA THR A 166 -13.78 19.45 2.37
C THR A 166 -13.02 18.83 3.54
N PHE A 167 -13.61 17.84 4.24
CA PHE A 167 -12.92 17.13 5.33
C PHE A 167 -11.63 16.45 4.85
N GLY A 168 -11.69 15.78 3.69
CA GLY A 168 -10.50 15.18 3.07
C GLY A 168 -9.44 16.20 2.70
N CYS A 169 -9.82 17.35 2.14
CA CYS A 169 -8.87 18.42 1.80
C CYS A 169 -8.22 19.04 3.04
N VAL A 170 -8.97 19.22 4.14
CA VAL A 170 -8.41 19.71 5.41
C VAL A 170 -7.41 18.71 5.99
N ALA A 171 -7.73 17.41 5.95
CA ALA A 171 -6.80 16.35 6.32
C ALA A 171 -5.52 16.38 5.47
N LEU A 172 -5.66 16.53 4.15
CA LEU A 172 -4.53 16.66 3.23
C LEU A 172 -3.64 17.87 3.56
N VAL A 173 -4.23 19.03 3.89
CA VAL A 173 -3.47 20.23 4.27
C VAL A 173 -2.62 19.96 5.51
N TYR A 174 -3.16 19.24 6.50
CA TYR A 174 -2.38 18.83 7.67
C TYR A 174 -1.22 17.90 7.31
N ILE A 175 -1.47 16.88 6.48
CA ILE A 175 -0.42 15.95 6.02
C ILE A 175 0.68 16.70 5.27
N VAL A 176 0.32 17.60 4.35
CA VAL A 176 1.27 18.43 3.60
C VAL A 176 2.09 19.32 4.54
N TYR A 177 1.47 19.89 5.58
CA TYR A 177 2.20 20.65 6.60
C TYR A 177 3.26 19.78 7.31
N VAL A 178 2.89 18.57 7.74
CA VAL A 178 3.83 17.65 8.37
C VAL A 178 4.96 17.28 7.42
N LEU A 179 4.67 16.95 6.16
CA LEU A 179 5.68 16.57 5.16
C LEU A 179 6.62 17.72 4.81
N VAL A 180 6.10 18.92 4.55
CA VAL A 180 6.90 20.05 4.06
C VAL A 180 7.69 20.72 5.19
N TRP A 181 7.17 20.69 6.42
CA TRP A 181 7.76 21.41 7.55
C TRP A 181 8.34 20.50 8.62
N GLU A 182 7.49 19.77 9.35
CA GLU A 182 7.90 19.03 10.55
C GLU A 182 8.86 17.89 10.22
N ALA A 183 8.41 16.92 9.43
CA ALA A 183 9.19 15.75 9.07
C ALA A 183 10.46 16.11 8.29
N ARG A 184 10.41 17.15 7.46
CA ARG A 184 11.59 17.68 6.78
C ARG A 184 12.64 18.21 7.76
N LYS A 185 12.23 18.93 8.82
CA LYS A 185 13.13 19.43 9.86
C LYS A 185 13.78 18.26 10.62
N HIS A 186 12.99 17.23 10.94
CA HIS A 186 13.50 16.03 11.60
C HIS A 186 14.52 15.28 10.72
N ALA A 187 14.21 15.01 9.46
CA ALA A 187 15.10 14.33 8.52
C ALA A 187 16.47 15.03 8.39
N ASN A 188 16.47 16.36 8.30
CA ASN A 188 17.71 17.16 8.24
C ASN A 188 18.54 17.10 9.53
N GLY A 189 17.90 16.84 10.67
CA GLY A 189 18.58 16.63 11.96
C GLY A 189 19.20 15.25 12.11
N VAL A 190 18.72 14.25 11.37
CA VAL A 190 19.24 12.87 11.41
C VAL A 190 20.59 12.76 10.67
N SER A 191 20.62 13.13 9.39
CA SER A 191 21.84 13.17 8.58
C SER A 191 21.63 13.95 7.28
N SER A 192 22.72 14.36 6.62
CA SER A 192 22.62 15.01 5.30
C SER A 192 21.96 14.09 4.24
N ASP A 193 22.22 12.79 4.30
CA ASP A 193 21.68 11.83 3.33
C ASP A 193 20.18 11.57 3.58
N ALA A 194 19.76 11.42 4.85
CA ALA A 194 18.34 11.32 5.20
C ALA A 194 17.56 12.58 4.82
N GLY A 195 18.14 13.77 5.08
CA GLY A 195 17.57 15.04 4.66
C GLY A 195 17.37 15.14 3.14
N LYS A 196 18.33 14.68 2.33
CA LYS A 196 18.21 14.65 0.86
C LYS A 196 17.18 13.61 0.39
N ALA A 197 17.21 12.40 0.92
CA ALA A 197 16.25 11.35 0.57
C ALA A 197 14.81 11.80 0.86
N PHE A 198 14.60 12.37 2.04
CA PHE A 198 13.31 12.92 2.44
C PHE A 198 12.90 14.13 1.59
N LEU A 199 13.84 15.02 1.26
CA LEU A 199 13.57 16.17 0.39
C LEU A 199 12.97 15.74 -0.95
N TYR A 200 13.59 14.77 -1.63
CA TYR A 200 13.11 14.30 -2.92
C TYR A 200 11.76 13.59 -2.81
N CYS A 201 11.64 12.61 -1.91
CA CYS A 201 10.45 11.78 -1.79
C CYS A 201 9.27 12.55 -1.19
N GLY A 202 9.52 13.34 -0.14
CA GLY A 202 8.52 14.16 0.54
C GLY A 202 7.99 15.29 -0.34
N THR A 203 8.84 15.95 -1.12
CA THR A 203 8.38 17.00 -2.06
C THR A 203 7.57 16.40 -3.21
N LEU A 204 8.00 15.26 -3.76
CA LEU A 204 7.24 14.55 -4.79
C LEU A 204 5.84 14.19 -4.27
N THR A 205 5.77 13.60 -3.08
CA THR A 205 4.51 13.18 -2.45
C THR A 205 3.60 14.38 -2.19
N ALA A 206 4.11 15.43 -1.52
CA ALA A 206 3.34 16.62 -1.20
C ALA A 206 2.79 17.31 -2.46
N PHE A 207 3.58 17.36 -3.55
CA PHE A 207 3.12 17.92 -4.82
C PHE A 207 2.04 17.03 -5.46
N LEU A 208 2.32 15.75 -5.67
CA LEU A 208 1.39 14.85 -6.37
C LEU A 208 0.06 14.73 -5.63
N TRP A 209 0.08 14.62 -4.30
CA TRP A 209 -1.13 14.45 -3.50
C TRP A 209 -2.09 15.62 -3.59
N THR A 210 -1.61 16.84 -3.88
CA THR A 210 -2.50 18.00 -4.15
C THR A 210 -3.25 17.89 -5.49
N LEU A 211 -2.80 17.04 -6.40
CA LEU A 211 -3.45 16.80 -7.68
C LEU A 211 -4.60 15.78 -7.59
N TYR A 212 -4.57 14.86 -6.62
CA TYR A 212 -5.64 13.87 -6.40
C TYR A 212 -7.01 14.49 -6.06
N PRO A 213 -7.15 15.49 -5.18
CA PRO A 213 -8.44 16.14 -4.95
C PRO A 213 -8.88 16.98 -6.16
N ILE A 214 -7.95 17.46 -6.98
CA ILE A 214 -8.31 18.12 -8.26
C ILE A 214 -8.93 17.10 -9.20
N ALA A 215 -8.28 15.95 -9.39
CA ALA A 215 -8.81 14.84 -10.17
C ALA A 215 -10.21 14.44 -9.66
N TRP A 216 -10.37 14.31 -8.34
CA TRP A 216 -11.63 13.95 -7.71
C TRP A 216 -12.74 14.98 -7.99
N GLY A 217 -12.40 16.27 -7.84
CA GLY A 217 -13.33 17.37 -8.05
C GLY A 217 -13.82 17.46 -9.50
N VAL A 218 -12.97 17.13 -10.48
CA VAL A 218 -13.37 17.14 -11.90
C VAL A 218 -13.97 15.81 -12.38
N ALA A 219 -13.74 14.70 -11.67
CA ALA A 219 -14.27 13.39 -12.01
C ALA A 219 -15.49 13.05 -11.15
N GLU A 220 -15.34 12.36 -10.03
CA GLU A 220 -16.41 11.83 -9.18
C GLU A 220 -17.32 12.93 -8.60
N GLY A 221 -16.73 14.08 -8.23
CA GLY A 221 -17.47 15.21 -7.66
C GLY A 221 -18.26 15.98 -8.72
N GLY A 222 -17.55 16.52 -9.70
CA GLY A 222 -18.10 17.46 -10.68
C GLY A 222 -18.62 16.86 -11.97
N ASN A 223 -18.35 15.58 -12.26
CA ASN A 223 -18.68 14.93 -13.53
C ASN A 223 -18.27 15.78 -14.75
N ILE A 224 -17.03 16.31 -14.75
CA ILE A 224 -16.51 17.19 -15.81
C ILE A 224 -15.71 16.37 -16.83
N ILE A 225 -14.92 15.40 -16.37
CA ILE A 225 -14.10 14.53 -17.24
C ILE A 225 -14.69 13.12 -17.34
N ALA A 226 -14.50 12.49 -18.50
CA ALA A 226 -14.94 11.11 -18.75
C ALA A 226 -14.17 10.10 -17.87
N PRO A 227 -14.76 8.95 -17.50
CA PRO A 227 -14.08 7.90 -16.74
C PRO A 227 -12.76 7.43 -17.36
N ASP A 228 -12.63 7.40 -18.69
CA ASP A 228 -11.35 7.13 -19.36
C ASP A 228 -10.29 8.20 -19.07
N SER A 229 -10.69 9.48 -18.98
CA SER A 229 -9.78 10.58 -18.65
C SER A 229 -9.39 10.55 -17.18
N GLU A 230 -10.34 10.21 -16.31
CA GLU A 230 -10.10 9.94 -14.88
C GLU A 230 -9.10 8.80 -14.70
N ALA A 231 -9.26 7.70 -15.44
CA ALA A 231 -8.35 6.55 -15.44
C ALA A 231 -6.91 6.96 -15.79
N VAL A 232 -6.75 7.79 -16.83
CA VAL A 232 -5.44 8.33 -17.23
C VAL A 232 -4.88 9.25 -16.15
N PHE A 233 -5.70 10.15 -15.61
CA PHE A 233 -5.24 11.11 -14.61
C PHE A 233 -4.73 10.40 -13.35
N TYR A 234 -5.57 9.57 -12.70
CA TYR A 234 -5.15 8.82 -11.53
C TYR A 234 -4.03 7.83 -11.83
N GLY A 235 -4.07 7.16 -12.99
CA GLY A 235 -3.02 6.23 -13.41
C GLY A 235 -1.64 6.86 -13.52
N ILE A 236 -1.54 8.05 -14.11
CA ILE A 236 -0.27 8.79 -14.17
C ILE A 236 0.19 9.18 -12.76
N LEU A 237 -0.71 9.71 -11.94
CA LEU A 237 -0.38 10.07 -10.56
C LEU A 237 0.13 8.87 -9.76
N ASP A 238 -0.53 7.72 -9.87
CA ASP A 238 -0.13 6.50 -9.17
C ASP A 238 1.20 5.95 -9.66
N VAL A 239 1.48 5.98 -10.97
CA VAL A 239 2.81 5.58 -11.49
C VAL A 239 3.92 6.49 -10.93
N LEU A 240 3.66 7.78 -10.76
CA LEU A 240 4.62 8.69 -10.16
C LEU A 240 4.73 8.50 -8.62
N ALA A 241 3.60 8.31 -7.94
CA ALA A 241 3.52 8.25 -6.49
C ALA A 241 3.90 6.88 -5.90
N LYS A 242 3.90 5.81 -6.70
CA LYS A 242 4.18 4.44 -6.22
C LYS A 242 5.52 3.91 -6.75
N PRO A 243 5.68 3.48 -8.01
CA PRO A 243 6.94 2.91 -8.48
C PRO A 243 8.06 3.95 -8.65
N VAL A 244 7.76 5.17 -9.14
CA VAL A 244 8.80 6.22 -9.26
C VAL A 244 9.24 6.70 -7.87
N PHE A 245 8.29 6.98 -6.97
CA PHE A 245 8.57 7.23 -5.56
C PHE A 245 9.43 6.12 -4.95
N GLY A 246 9.04 4.86 -5.13
CA GLY A 246 9.74 3.70 -4.60
C GLY A 246 11.18 3.57 -5.09
N ALA A 247 11.40 3.77 -6.37
CA ALA A 247 12.75 3.80 -6.95
C ALA A 247 13.60 4.93 -6.38
N LEU A 248 13.03 6.13 -6.22
CA LEU A 248 13.70 7.28 -5.60
C LEU A 248 14.02 7.02 -4.13
N LEU A 249 13.10 6.40 -3.38
CA LEU A 249 13.26 6.10 -1.97
C LEU A 249 14.39 5.08 -1.75
N ILE A 250 14.37 3.95 -2.48
CA ILE A 250 15.40 2.91 -2.39
C ILE A 250 16.77 3.47 -2.80
N TRP A 251 16.81 4.29 -3.86
CA TRP A 251 18.04 4.97 -4.27
C TRP A 251 18.54 5.94 -3.20
N GLY A 252 17.66 6.71 -2.56
CA GLY A 252 17.99 7.63 -1.47
C GLY A 252 18.55 6.90 -0.25
N HIS A 253 18.06 5.69 0.05
CA HIS A 253 18.49 4.87 1.18
C HIS A 253 19.77 4.05 0.93
N ARG A 254 20.40 4.14 -0.25
CA ARG A 254 21.59 3.33 -0.57
C ARG A 254 22.77 3.53 0.42
N ASN A 255 22.83 4.69 1.06
CA ASN A 255 23.86 5.08 2.03
C ASN A 255 23.31 5.26 3.46
N ILE A 256 22.05 4.89 3.70
CA ILE A 256 21.38 5.08 4.99
C ILE A 256 21.08 3.71 5.56
N SER A 257 21.63 3.39 6.73
CA SER A 257 21.24 2.18 7.45
C SER A 257 20.00 2.45 8.31
N PRO A 258 19.07 1.49 8.49
CA PRO A 258 17.93 1.65 9.37
C PRO A 258 18.32 2.04 10.81
N ALA A 259 19.47 1.57 11.29
CA ALA A 259 20.01 1.93 12.60
C ALA A 259 20.27 3.44 12.74
N GLN A 260 20.70 4.14 11.67
CA GLN A 260 20.87 5.60 11.68
C GLN A 260 19.53 6.34 11.83
N LEU A 261 18.42 5.69 11.45
CA LEU A 261 17.06 6.20 11.61
C LEU A 261 16.45 5.81 12.96
N GLY A 262 17.23 5.20 13.87
CA GLY A 262 16.75 4.72 15.15
C GLY A 262 15.99 3.39 15.09
N LEU A 263 16.00 2.69 13.95
CA LEU A 263 15.32 1.41 13.79
C LEU A 263 16.23 0.26 14.24
N THR A 264 15.86 -0.39 15.34
CA THR A 264 16.50 -1.62 15.80
C THR A 264 15.64 -2.81 15.41
N ILE A 265 15.95 -3.41 14.26
CA ILE A 265 15.25 -4.61 13.77
C ILE A 265 16.00 -5.84 14.25
N ARG A 266 15.38 -6.63 15.13
CA ARG A 266 15.94 -7.90 15.61
C ARG A 266 15.76 -8.97 14.54
N ASP A 267 16.86 -9.59 14.12
CA ASP A 267 16.84 -10.83 13.32
C ASP A 267 17.40 -11.95 14.20
N TYR A 268 16.69 -13.08 14.25
CA TYR A 268 17.15 -14.22 15.02
C TYR A 268 18.04 -15.11 14.14
N ASN A 269 19.30 -15.27 14.52
CA ASN A 269 20.25 -16.14 13.82
C ASN A 269 20.16 -17.57 14.37
N GLY A 270 20.60 -18.55 13.58
CA GLY A 270 20.56 -19.98 13.94
C GLY A 270 21.33 -20.39 15.21
N THR A 271 22.07 -19.45 15.83
CA THR A 271 22.77 -19.59 17.12
C THR A 271 21.97 -19.07 18.31
N ASP A 272 20.81 -18.45 18.08
CA ASP A 272 19.99 -17.93 19.16
C ASP A 272 19.32 -19.08 19.92
N ALA A 273 19.35 -19.00 21.25
CA ALA A 273 18.87 -20.05 22.15
C ALA A 273 17.42 -20.50 21.84
N VAL A 274 16.58 -19.57 21.37
CA VAL A 274 15.17 -19.81 20.99
C VAL A 274 15.03 -20.76 19.80
N ILE A 275 16.00 -20.76 18.87
CA ILE A 275 16.03 -21.68 17.71
C ILE A 275 16.64 -23.04 18.11
N HIS A 276 17.61 -23.04 19.03
CA HIS A 276 18.22 -24.27 19.55
C HIS A 276 17.26 -25.12 20.39
N GLU A 277 16.40 -24.49 21.20
CA GLU A 277 15.43 -25.19 22.06
C GLU A 277 14.42 -26.00 21.23
N LYS A 278 14.07 -25.51 20.03
CA LYS A 278 13.18 -26.23 19.10
C LYS A 278 13.86 -27.41 18.39
N ARG A 279 15.20 -27.42 18.30
CA ARG A 279 15.98 -28.53 17.73
C ARG A 279 16.31 -29.61 18.75
N THR A 280 16.47 -29.27 20.03
CA THR A 280 16.75 -30.25 21.10
C THR A 280 15.47 -30.91 21.65
N GLY A 281 14.29 -30.30 21.47
CA GLY A 281 13.01 -30.87 21.91
C GLY A 281 12.44 -32.04 21.09
N VAL A 282 13.10 -32.47 20.00
CA VAL A 282 12.63 -33.59 19.13
C VAL A 282 13.50 -34.85 19.28
N ALA A 283 14.56 -34.81 20.10
CA ALA A 283 15.44 -35.95 20.34
C ALA A 283 15.31 -36.44 21.79
N ASN A 284 14.15 -36.98 22.17
CA ASN A 284 14.07 -37.95 23.27
C ASN A 284 12.81 -38.80 23.14
N GLY A 285 12.94 -39.89 22.38
CA GLY A 285 11.93 -40.92 22.24
C GLY A 285 12.57 -42.23 21.75
N ASN A 286 12.86 -43.11 22.71
CA ASN A 286 13.13 -44.54 22.58
C ASN A 286 14.47 -45.03 22.00
N THR A 287 15.40 -45.37 22.90
CA THR A 287 16.05 -46.69 22.87
C THR A 287 16.10 -47.30 24.27
N SER A 288 15.52 -48.49 24.36
CA SER A 288 15.46 -49.43 25.46
C SER A 288 16.84 -49.90 25.94
N ASN A 289 17.00 -50.11 27.25
CA ASN A 289 17.80 -51.23 27.78
C ASN A 289 17.37 -51.57 29.21
N VAL A 290 16.70 -52.72 29.34
CA VAL A 290 16.44 -53.44 30.58
C VAL A 290 17.69 -54.28 30.88
N THR A 291 18.29 -54.07 32.04
CA THR A 291 19.34 -54.96 32.56
C THR A 291 18.83 -55.64 33.83
N HIS A 292 18.85 -56.97 33.78
CA HIS A 292 18.49 -57.91 34.84
C HIS A 292 19.40 -57.81 36.07
N GLU A 293 18.78 -57.78 37.26
CA GLU A 293 19.43 -58.08 38.54
C GLU A 293 19.77 -59.57 38.62
N ASN A 294 21.02 -59.89 38.98
CA ASN A 294 21.42 -61.20 39.50
C ASN A 294 21.89 -61.00 40.95
N ALA A 295 21.04 -61.37 41.90
CA ALA A 295 21.41 -61.52 43.31
C ALA A 295 21.55 -63.02 43.62
N ALA A 296 22.76 -63.46 43.94
CA ALA A 296 23.05 -64.77 44.49
C ALA A 296 23.31 -64.64 46.00
N ALA A 297 22.79 -65.61 46.75
CA ALA A 297 22.70 -65.66 48.20
C ALA A 297 23.98 -66.10 48.91
N ASN A 298 24.08 -65.71 50.20
CA ASN A 298 24.80 -66.30 51.36
C ASN A 298 26.34 -66.48 51.20
N ASP A 299 27.22 -66.39 52.20
CA ASP A 299 27.15 -66.48 53.66
C ASP A 299 28.52 -66.09 54.30
N TYR A 300 28.52 -65.85 55.62
CA TYR A 300 29.61 -65.90 56.62
C TYR A 300 30.98 -65.17 56.46
N GLY A 301 31.32 -64.35 57.49
CA GLY A 301 32.45 -64.67 58.37
C GLY A 301 33.68 -63.74 58.43
N THR A 302 33.76 -62.95 59.52
CA THR A 302 34.94 -62.66 60.39
C THR A 302 36.22 -61.97 59.87
N SER A 303 36.57 -60.86 60.57
CA SER A 303 37.89 -60.38 61.09
C SER A 303 39.17 -60.98 60.46
N VAL A 304 40.21 -60.24 60.08
CA VAL A 304 40.93 -59.07 60.66
C VAL A 304 41.52 -58.25 59.51
#